data_AF-U2HT74-F1
#
_entry.id   AF-U2HT74-F1
#
_cell.length_a   1.000
_cell.length_b   1.000
_cell.length_c   1.000
_cell.angle_alpha   90.00
_cell.angle_beta   90.00
_cell.angle_gamma   90.00
#
_symmetry.space_group_name_H-M   'P 1'
#
loop_
_entity.id
_entity.type
_entity.pdbx_description
1 polymer ?
#
loop_
_entity_poly.entity_id
_entity_poly.type
_entity_poly.pdbx_seq_one_letter_code
_entity_poly.pdbx_strand_id
1 'polypeptide(L)'
;MMKSLNFNIEQSTGNISASFVSLGLDTFTKAAEWVSNLDYRRNIDKDNMLCLFDEQCGTCSTKHALLKRLADENGNTGLRLMLGIFTMNAGNSPAVKEVLKKYRLDYIPEAHNYLRTHNYLLDYTGIGINETKFELDILEEIEIQPEQITDYKVSYHKDYLDRWIRENGVPYSLDELWKIREECIKALTLSRLELQTERLSLRPFRKEDGKAMYELNDDPEVLQYTGDVQFENVAATEVFLEGYNQYVAYGVGRMIVTLKETGEILGWCGLKYHPDTNEYDIGYRFYKKHWGKGYATESAIAAMEDGFARLAVKQIVGRARVENTASIRVFDKLNMEFVEEFVEDGENWVLYQISR
;
A
#
# COMPACT_ATOMS: atom_id res chain seq x y z
N MET A 1 -14.20 -27.30 -3.21
CA MET A 1 -15.59 -26.85 -3.47
C MET A 1 -16.02 -26.04 -2.25
N MET A 2 -15.72 -24.73 -2.25
CA MET A 2 -16.03 -23.81 -1.15
C MET A 2 -17.54 -23.82 -0.91
N LYS A 3 -17.99 -24.23 0.27
CA LYS A 3 -19.25 -23.68 0.79
C LYS A 3 -18.91 -22.28 1.27
N SER A 4 -18.98 -21.30 0.36
CA SER A 4 -18.83 -19.91 0.73
C SER A 4 -19.90 -19.60 1.77
N LEU A 5 -19.47 -19.12 2.93
CA LEU A 5 -20.38 -18.47 3.85
C LEU A 5 -21.05 -17.34 3.08
N ASN A 6 -22.33 -17.51 2.75
CA ASN A 6 -23.08 -16.50 2.02
C ASN A 6 -24.51 -16.43 2.53
N PHE A 7 -24.96 -15.22 2.79
CA PHE A 7 -26.30 -14.89 3.25
C PHE A 7 -26.68 -13.51 2.72
N ASN A 8 -27.98 -13.29 2.55
CA ASN A 8 -28.54 -11.99 2.16
C ASN A 8 -28.47 -11.04 3.37
N ILE A 9 -28.16 -9.75 3.12
CA ILE A 9 -28.04 -8.73 4.17
C ILE A 9 -29.10 -7.61 4.08
N GLU A 10 -29.98 -7.64 3.07
CA GLU A 10 -31.01 -6.62 2.82
C GLU A 10 -32.09 -6.57 3.91
N GLN A 11 -32.28 -7.67 4.63
CA GLN A 11 -33.30 -7.77 5.67
C GLN A 11 -32.85 -7.21 7.03
N SER A 12 -31.54 -6.93 7.20
CA SER A 12 -31.04 -6.37 8.44
C SER A 12 -31.24 -4.87 8.50
N THR A 13 -31.65 -4.38 9.68
CA THR A 13 -31.78 -2.94 9.97
C THR A 13 -30.49 -2.35 10.55
N GLY A 14 -29.41 -3.12 10.58
CA GLY A 14 -28.12 -2.68 11.10
C GLY A 14 -27.45 -1.66 10.19
N ASN A 15 -26.66 -0.76 10.79
CA ASN A 15 -26.01 0.33 10.06
C ASN A 15 -24.99 -0.20 9.05
N ILE A 16 -24.26 -1.28 9.37
CA ILE A 16 -23.25 -1.84 8.48
C ILE A 16 -23.91 -2.50 7.27
N SER A 17 -24.99 -3.25 7.50
CA SER A 17 -25.80 -3.87 6.45
C SER A 17 -26.37 -2.79 5.52
N ALA A 18 -26.90 -1.70 6.07
CA ALA A 18 -27.40 -0.56 5.29
C ALA A 18 -26.29 0.10 4.45
N SER A 19 -25.09 0.28 5.01
CA SER A 19 -23.94 0.83 4.27
C SER A 19 -23.58 -0.03 3.07
N PHE A 20 -23.48 -1.35 3.23
CA PHE A 20 -23.21 -2.27 2.11
C PHE A 20 -24.34 -2.28 1.06
N VAL A 21 -25.60 -2.31 1.49
CA VAL A 21 -26.75 -2.28 0.58
C VAL A 21 -26.79 -0.99 -0.24
N SER A 22 -26.40 0.15 0.35
CA SER A 22 -26.32 1.42 -0.38
C SER A 22 -25.26 1.43 -1.50
N LEU A 23 -24.27 0.53 -1.41
CA LEU A 23 -23.28 0.26 -2.47
C LEU A 23 -23.74 -0.82 -3.47
N GLY A 24 -24.96 -1.35 -3.35
CA GLY A 24 -25.47 -2.45 -4.18
C GLY A 24 -24.92 -3.83 -3.80
N LEU A 25 -24.33 -3.96 -2.61
CA LEU A 25 -23.74 -5.20 -2.10
C LEU A 25 -24.75 -5.89 -1.17
N ASP A 26 -25.61 -6.75 -1.74
CA ASP A 26 -26.78 -7.37 -1.09
C ASP A 26 -26.48 -8.70 -0.33
N THR A 27 -25.23 -9.16 -0.36
CA THR A 27 -24.83 -10.46 0.19
C THR A 27 -23.48 -10.38 0.90
N PHE A 28 -23.25 -11.25 1.88
CA PHE A 28 -21.98 -11.33 2.59
C PHE A 28 -20.80 -11.57 1.64
N THR A 29 -20.96 -12.42 0.61
CA THR A 29 -19.87 -12.66 -0.35
C THR A 29 -19.49 -11.39 -1.11
N LYS A 30 -20.46 -10.60 -1.59
CA LYS A 30 -20.19 -9.31 -2.25
C LYS A 30 -19.53 -8.32 -1.31
N ALA A 31 -20.00 -8.25 -0.06
CA ALA A 31 -19.38 -7.41 0.96
C ALA A 31 -17.92 -7.84 1.25
N ALA A 32 -17.66 -9.13 1.39
CA ALA A 32 -16.33 -9.67 1.65
C ALA A 32 -15.37 -9.47 0.47
N GLU A 33 -15.85 -9.60 -0.77
CA GLU A 33 -15.09 -9.29 -1.98
C GLU A 33 -14.74 -7.80 -2.04
N TRP A 34 -15.70 -6.92 -1.75
CA TRP A 34 -15.45 -5.48 -1.66
C TRP A 34 -14.40 -5.15 -0.59
N VAL A 35 -14.53 -5.69 0.62
CA VAL A 35 -13.56 -5.51 1.71
C VAL A 35 -12.16 -6.05 1.32
N SER A 36 -12.11 -7.16 0.60
CA SER A 36 -10.85 -7.75 0.13
C SER A 36 -10.13 -6.85 -0.86
N ASN A 37 -10.88 -6.17 -1.73
CA ASN A 37 -10.35 -5.28 -2.76
C ASN A 37 -9.96 -3.88 -2.24
N LEU A 38 -10.35 -3.50 -1.02
CA LEU A 38 -9.90 -2.25 -0.42
C LEU A 38 -8.38 -2.20 -0.28
N ASP A 39 -7.78 -1.01 -0.45
CA ASP A 39 -6.35 -0.82 -0.26
C ASP A 39 -5.91 -1.19 1.16
N TYR A 40 -4.71 -1.77 1.29
CA TYR A 40 -4.19 -2.14 2.60
C TYR A 40 -3.43 -0.97 3.23
N ARG A 41 -4.10 -0.24 4.10
CA ARG A 41 -3.54 0.91 4.82
C ARG A 41 -4.18 1.07 6.19
N ARG A 42 -3.49 1.74 7.11
CA ARG A 42 -4.04 2.06 8.43
C ARG A 42 -5.13 3.13 8.28
N ASN A 43 -6.30 2.86 8.86
CA ASN A 43 -7.37 3.84 8.98
C ASN A 43 -6.95 4.97 9.94
N ILE A 44 -7.44 6.19 9.69
CA ILE A 44 -7.24 7.36 10.56
C ILE A 44 -8.01 7.14 11.87
N ASP A 45 -9.29 6.76 11.76
CA ASP A 45 -10.13 6.43 12.91
C ASP A 45 -10.49 4.94 12.89
N LYS A 46 -9.57 4.12 13.38
CA LYS A 46 -9.74 2.67 13.46
C LYS A 46 -10.81 2.21 14.48
N ASP A 47 -11.29 3.10 15.35
CA ASP A 47 -12.34 2.81 16.33
C ASP A 47 -13.74 3.10 15.76
N ASN A 48 -13.82 3.89 14.69
CA ASN A 48 -15.04 4.04 13.88
C ASN A 48 -15.34 2.76 13.09
N MET A 49 -16.50 2.16 13.33
CA MET A 49 -16.94 0.92 12.67
C MET A 49 -17.19 1.07 11.17
N LEU A 50 -17.37 2.29 10.66
CA LEU A 50 -17.64 2.59 9.26
C LEU A 50 -16.44 3.19 8.52
N CYS A 51 -15.26 3.29 9.15
CA CYS A 51 -14.07 3.93 8.57
C CYS A 51 -13.68 3.37 7.19
N LEU A 52 -13.95 2.09 6.92
CA LEU A 52 -13.65 1.46 5.62
C LEU A 52 -14.47 2.06 4.48
N PHE A 53 -15.71 2.49 4.73
CA PHE A 53 -16.56 3.10 3.72
C PHE A 53 -16.10 4.52 3.39
N ASP A 54 -15.64 5.27 4.40
CA ASP A 54 -15.20 6.65 4.24
C ASP A 54 -13.78 6.72 3.65
N GLU A 55 -12.87 5.90 4.16
CA GLU A 55 -11.44 5.98 3.86
C GLU A 55 -11.00 5.04 2.71
N GLN A 56 -11.90 4.15 2.25
CA GLN A 56 -11.66 3.17 1.16
C GLN A 56 -10.38 2.33 1.35
N CYS A 57 -10.03 2.04 2.60
CA CYS A 57 -8.86 1.23 2.95
C CYS A 57 -9.08 0.50 4.28
N GLY A 58 -8.23 -0.49 4.58
CA GLY A 58 -8.20 -1.08 5.91
C GLY A 58 -7.06 -2.08 6.13
N THR A 59 -6.88 -2.47 7.38
CA THR A 59 -5.90 -3.51 7.78
C THR A 59 -6.60 -4.84 8.06
N CYS A 60 -5.84 -5.90 8.39
CA CYS A 60 -6.44 -7.16 8.84
C CYS A 60 -7.44 -6.97 9.98
N SER A 61 -7.17 -6.03 10.89
CA SER A 61 -8.01 -5.72 12.02
C SER A 61 -9.35 -5.14 11.60
N THR A 62 -9.36 -3.99 10.92
CA THR A 62 -10.59 -3.27 10.58
C THR A 62 -11.42 -3.97 9.51
N LYS A 63 -10.78 -4.62 8.52
CA LYS A 63 -11.45 -5.43 7.49
C LYS A 63 -12.25 -6.60 8.08
N HIS A 64 -11.62 -7.42 8.93
CA HIS A 64 -12.30 -8.58 9.49
C HIS A 64 -13.28 -8.23 10.61
N ALA A 65 -13.03 -7.16 11.37
CA ALA A 65 -14.00 -6.65 12.32
C ALA A 65 -15.29 -6.19 11.62
N LEU A 66 -15.20 -5.46 10.50
CA LEU A 66 -16.37 -5.04 9.73
C LEU A 66 -17.19 -6.24 9.26
N LEU A 67 -16.54 -7.26 8.69
CA LEU A 67 -17.22 -8.49 8.25
C LEU A 67 -17.82 -9.30 9.40
N LYS A 68 -17.14 -9.35 10.56
CA LYS A 68 -17.70 -9.98 11.77
C LYS A 68 -18.97 -9.26 12.23
N ARG A 69 -18.93 -7.93 12.31
CA ARG A 69 -20.09 -7.12 12.71
C ARG A 69 -21.24 -7.27 11.71
N LEU A 70 -20.95 -7.30 10.41
CA LEU A 70 -21.95 -7.58 9.38
C LEU A 70 -22.63 -8.94 9.60
N ALA A 71 -21.86 -9.98 9.93
CA ALA A 71 -22.43 -11.28 10.24
C ALA A 71 -23.31 -11.24 11.50
N ASP A 72 -22.90 -10.51 12.54
CA ASP A 72 -23.68 -10.34 13.77
C ASP A 72 -25.01 -9.62 13.54
N GLU A 73 -25.01 -8.55 12.76
CA GLU A 73 -26.23 -7.83 12.34
C GLU A 73 -27.22 -8.72 11.58
N ASN A 74 -26.74 -9.82 11.00
CA ASN A 74 -27.52 -10.78 10.23
C ASN A 74 -27.69 -12.13 10.95
N GLY A 75 -27.45 -12.19 12.26
CA GLY A 75 -27.67 -13.38 13.08
C GLY A 75 -26.72 -14.55 12.78
N ASN A 76 -25.63 -14.33 12.05
CA ASN A 76 -24.64 -15.34 11.65
C ASN A 76 -23.54 -15.49 12.72
N THR A 77 -23.92 -15.91 13.93
CA THR A 77 -23.01 -16.03 15.09
C THR A 77 -21.95 -17.12 14.97
N GLY A 78 -22.07 -18.02 13.99
CA GLY A 78 -21.06 -19.06 13.72
C GLY A 78 -19.77 -18.56 13.06
N LEU A 79 -19.75 -17.29 12.62
CA LEU A 79 -18.55 -16.62 12.12
C LEU A 79 -17.80 -15.99 13.29
N ARG A 80 -16.56 -16.42 13.53
CA ARG A 80 -15.72 -15.96 14.64
C ARG A 80 -14.62 -15.04 14.13
N LEU A 81 -14.32 -13.99 14.89
CA LEU A 81 -13.16 -13.13 14.65
C LEU A 81 -11.99 -13.65 15.49
N MET A 82 -10.89 -13.94 14.83
CA MET A 82 -9.71 -14.52 15.46
C MET A 82 -8.57 -13.50 15.53
N LEU A 83 -7.76 -13.62 16.56
CA LEU A 83 -6.42 -13.05 16.66
C LEU A 83 -5.43 -14.21 16.72
N GLY A 84 -4.65 -14.39 15.65
CA GLY A 84 -3.60 -15.38 15.57
C GLY A 84 -2.22 -14.73 15.66
N ILE A 85 -1.29 -15.42 16.32
CA ILE A 85 0.14 -15.16 16.27
C ILE A 85 0.75 -16.17 15.31
N PHE A 86 1.47 -15.70 14.28
CA PHE A 86 2.13 -16.55 13.31
C PHE A 86 3.62 -16.26 13.20
N THR A 87 4.38 -17.17 12.61
CA THR A 87 5.81 -16.96 12.34
C THR A 87 6.02 -16.07 11.12
N MET A 88 6.25 -14.76 11.27
CA MET A 88 6.59 -13.92 10.09
C MET A 88 8.04 -14.15 9.69
N ASN A 89 8.26 -14.81 8.56
CA ASN A 89 9.57 -15.26 8.09
C ASN A 89 9.76 -15.04 6.58
N ALA A 90 10.96 -15.27 6.06
CA ALA A 90 11.26 -15.08 4.63
C ALA A 90 10.52 -16.03 3.67
N GLY A 91 10.00 -17.16 4.17
CA GLY A 91 9.27 -18.16 3.39
C GLY A 91 7.80 -17.80 3.15
N ASN A 92 7.10 -17.28 4.16
CA ASN A 92 5.72 -16.82 4.03
C ASN A 92 5.60 -15.32 3.73
N SER A 93 6.62 -14.53 4.09
CA SER A 93 6.66 -13.08 3.95
C SER A 93 7.98 -12.63 3.31
N PRO A 94 8.23 -12.92 2.01
CA PRO A 94 9.53 -12.69 1.37
C PRO A 94 10.08 -11.27 1.51
N ALA A 95 9.20 -10.26 1.58
CA ALA A 95 9.58 -8.86 1.74
C ALA A 95 10.33 -8.56 3.06
N VAL A 96 10.12 -9.36 4.12
CA VAL A 96 10.79 -9.12 5.42
C VAL A 96 12.19 -9.72 5.49
N LYS A 97 12.60 -10.51 4.48
CA LYS A 97 13.85 -11.28 4.48
C LYS A 97 15.07 -10.44 4.83
N GLU A 98 15.24 -9.29 4.19
CA GLU A 98 16.43 -8.45 4.41
C GLU A 98 16.42 -7.78 5.78
N VAL A 99 15.22 -7.45 6.31
CA VAL A 99 15.08 -6.92 7.67
C VAL A 99 15.46 -7.99 8.69
N LEU A 100 14.91 -9.19 8.56
CA LEU A 100 15.23 -10.32 9.45
C LEU A 100 16.72 -10.68 9.41
N LYS A 101 17.32 -10.72 8.22
CA LYS A 101 18.76 -10.96 8.04
C LYS A 101 19.62 -9.88 8.70
N LYS A 102 19.26 -8.60 8.57
CA LYS A 102 19.94 -7.47 9.23
C LYS A 102 20.01 -7.66 10.74
N TYR A 103 18.95 -8.19 11.34
CA TYR A 103 18.85 -8.43 12.79
C TYR A 103 19.12 -9.89 13.20
N ARG A 104 19.60 -10.74 12.28
CA ARG A 104 19.93 -12.16 12.54
C ARG A 104 18.77 -12.94 13.20
N LEU A 105 17.54 -12.67 12.78
CA LEU A 105 16.34 -13.37 13.20
C LEU A 105 15.89 -14.31 12.08
N ASP A 106 15.50 -15.54 12.41
CA ASP A 106 14.90 -16.47 11.43
C ASP A 106 13.43 -16.10 11.15
N TYR A 107 12.73 -15.62 12.18
CA TYR A 107 11.37 -15.13 12.13
C TYR A 107 11.09 -14.17 13.29
N ILE A 108 9.95 -13.48 13.21
CA ILE A 108 9.37 -12.72 14.32
C ILE A 108 7.90 -13.11 14.48
N PRO A 109 7.40 -13.40 15.70
CA PRO A 109 5.97 -13.65 15.89
C PRO A 109 5.16 -12.40 15.55
N GLU A 110 4.13 -12.54 14.72
CA GLU A 110 3.32 -11.43 14.23
C GLU A 110 1.82 -11.66 14.48
N ALA A 111 1.12 -10.61 14.89
CA ALA A 111 -0.30 -10.66 15.20
C ALA A 111 -1.19 -10.30 14.01
N HIS A 112 -2.08 -11.22 13.64
CA HIS A 112 -2.98 -11.07 12.49
C HIS A 112 -4.43 -11.36 12.86
N ASN A 113 -5.36 -10.64 12.23
CA ASN A 113 -6.79 -10.91 12.37
C ASN A 113 -7.34 -11.54 11.11
N TYR A 114 -8.22 -12.52 11.30
CA TYR A 114 -8.92 -13.25 10.25
C TYR A 114 -10.24 -13.78 10.80
N LEU A 115 -11.06 -14.34 9.94
CA LEU A 115 -12.32 -14.96 10.34
C LEU A 115 -12.19 -16.49 10.34
N ARG A 116 -12.93 -17.16 11.22
CA ARG A 116 -13.10 -18.61 11.18
C ARG A 116 -14.57 -19.00 11.13
N THR A 117 -14.87 -19.98 10.28
CA THR A 117 -16.13 -20.73 10.32
C THR A 117 -15.83 -22.22 10.39
N HIS A 118 -16.36 -22.91 11.40
CA HIS A 118 -16.05 -24.33 11.64
C HIS A 118 -14.53 -24.62 11.57
N ASN A 119 -14.07 -25.30 10.52
CA ASN A 119 -12.67 -25.70 10.29
C ASN A 119 -11.94 -24.84 9.24
N TYR A 120 -12.52 -23.72 8.80
CA TYR A 120 -11.94 -22.90 7.73
C TYR A 120 -11.47 -21.54 8.26
N LEU A 121 -10.27 -21.16 7.85
CA LEU A 121 -9.73 -19.81 7.98
C LEU A 121 -10.11 -18.99 6.75
N LEU A 122 -10.64 -17.79 6.98
CA LEU A 122 -11.05 -16.85 5.95
C LEU A 122 -10.30 -15.53 6.15
N ASP A 123 -9.40 -15.20 5.22
CA ASP A 123 -8.59 -13.98 5.24
C ASP A 123 -8.90 -13.10 4.02
N TYR A 124 -9.32 -11.87 4.29
CA TYR A 124 -9.74 -10.86 3.31
C TYR A 124 -8.79 -9.65 3.30
N THR A 125 -7.50 -9.82 3.58
CA THR A 125 -6.55 -8.69 3.63
C THR A 125 -6.12 -8.10 2.28
N GLY A 126 -6.15 -8.86 1.18
CA GLY A 126 -5.89 -8.33 -0.17
C GLY A 126 -5.08 -9.28 -1.06
N ILE A 127 -5.65 -9.59 -2.21
CA ILE A 127 -5.17 -10.45 -3.31
C ILE A 127 -4.93 -11.91 -2.90
N GLY A 128 -6.01 -12.69 -3.06
CA GLY A 128 -5.97 -14.14 -3.07
C GLY A 128 -6.12 -14.71 -1.66
N ILE A 129 -7.20 -15.46 -1.48
CA ILE A 129 -7.35 -16.45 -0.43
C ILE A 129 -6.12 -17.36 -0.53
N ASN A 130 -5.06 -17.09 0.24
CA ASN A 130 -3.89 -17.96 0.30
C ASN A 130 -4.21 -19.05 1.33
N GLU A 131 -5.15 -19.90 0.93
CA GLU A 131 -5.89 -20.89 1.74
C GLU A 131 -5.00 -21.96 2.41
N THR A 132 -3.67 -21.90 2.31
CA THR A 132 -2.80 -23.01 2.74
C THR A 132 -1.44 -22.67 3.36
N LYS A 133 -0.91 -21.45 3.26
CA LYS A 133 0.40 -21.13 3.89
C LYS A 133 0.32 -20.56 5.30
N PHE A 134 -0.66 -19.69 5.54
CA PHE A 134 -0.76 -18.98 6.82
C PHE A 134 -1.12 -19.92 7.98
N GLU A 135 -2.02 -20.88 7.76
CA GLU A 135 -2.51 -21.76 8.84
C GLU A 135 -1.41 -22.67 9.42
N LEU A 136 -0.44 -23.09 8.60
CA LEU A 136 0.68 -23.94 9.05
C LEU A 136 1.68 -23.19 9.95
N ASP A 137 1.66 -21.86 9.91
CA ASP A 137 2.60 -21.00 10.63
C ASP A 137 1.98 -20.37 11.90
N ILE A 138 0.72 -20.68 12.23
CA ILE A 138 0.04 -20.20 13.44
C ILE A 138 0.63 -20.89 14.68
N LEU A 139 1.10 -20.08 15.62
CA LEU A 139 1.67 -20.50 16.90
C LEU A 139 0.62 -20.50 18.03
N GLU A 140 -0.27 -19.50 18.03
CA GLU A 140 -1.32 -19.33 19.03
C GLU A 140 -2.50 -18.60 18.37
N GLU A 141 -3.74 -18.95 18.69
CA GLU A 141 -4.91 -18.18 18.25
C GLU A 141 -5.97 -18.09 19.36
N ILE A 142 -6.63 -16.95 19.43
CA ILE A 142 -7.76 -16.71 20.33
C ILE A 142 -8.91 -16.06 19.57
N GLU A 143 -10.14 -16.33 20.00
CA GLU A 143 -11.30 -15.59 19.53
C GLU A 143 -11.35 -14.23 20.23
N ILE A 144 -11.63 -13.16 19.47
CA ILE A 144 -11.76 -11.80 19.98
C ILE A 144 -13.04 -11.14 19.47
N GLN A 145 -13.52 -10.12 20.16
CA GLN A 145 -14.61 -9.27 19.71
C GLN A 145 -14.10 -8.13 18.81
N PRO A 146 -14.95 -7.58 17.92
CA PRO A 146 -14.59 -6.45 17.06
C PRO A 146 -14.03 -5.21 17.80
N GLU A 147 -14.40 -4.98 19.06
CA GLU A 147 -13.88 -3.89 19.90
C GLU A 147 -12.44 -4.12 20.37
N GLN A 148 -11.93 -5.35 20.25
CA GLN A 148 -10.62 -5.76 20.76
C GLN A 148 -9.51 -5.70 19.70
N ILE A 149 -9.80 -5.21 18.49
CA ILE A 149 -8.84 -5.19 17.38
C ILE A 149 -7.71 -4.14 17.53
N THR A 150 -7.82 -3.25 18.51
CA THR A 150 -6.89 -2.14 18.74
C THR A 150 -5.98 -2.41 19.95
N ASP A 151 -6.24 -1.79 21.09
CA ASP A 151 -5.33 -1.81 22.25
C ASP A 151 -5.19 -3.20 22.86
N TYR A 152 -6.28 -3.96 22.90
CA TYR A 152 -6.26 -5.35 23.36
C TYR A 152 -5.34 -6.20 22.49
N LYS A 153 -5.47 -6.14 21.16
CA LYS A 153 -4.60 -6.83 20.21
C LYS A 153 -3.13 -6.47 20.41
N VAL A 154 -2.82 -5.17 20.53
CA VAL A 154 -1.44 -4.70 20.70
C VAL A 154 -0.84 -5.21 22.01
N SER A 155 -1.62 -5.16 23.10
CA SER A 155 -1.19 -5.66 24.41
C SER A 155 -0.94 -7.16 24.36
N TYR A 156 -1.89 -7.93 23.82
CA TYR A 156 -1.76 -9.38 23.65
C TYR A 156 -0.51 -9.76 22.82
N HIS A 157 -0.25 -9.04 21.72
CA HIS A 157 0.94 -9.27 20.90
C HIS A 157 2.24 -8.98 21.66
N LYS A 158 2.29 -7.86 22.39
CA LYS A 158 3.46 -7.50 23.21
C LYS A 158 3.72 -8.53 24.31
N ASP A 159 2.68 -9.00 25.00
CA ASP A 159 2.79 -10.03 26.02
C ASP A 159 3.30 -11.35 25.43
N TYR A 160 2.85 -11.71 24.21
CA TYR A 160 3.38 -12.87 23.49
C TYR A 160 4.85 -12.68 23.13
N LEU A 161 5.24 -11.54 22.57
CA LEU A 161 6.62 -11.26 22.18
C LEU A 161 7.57 -11.30 23.40
N ASP A 162 7.16 -10.72 24.52
CA ASP A 162 7.93 -10.75 25.77
C ASP A 162 8.17 -12.18 26.29
N ARG A 163 7.14 -13.04 26.21
CA ARG A 163 7.27 -14.48 26.50
C ARG A 163 8.22 -15.16 25.51
N TRP A 164 8.04 -14.94 24.21
CA TRP A 164 8.83 -15.53 23.14
C TRP A 164 10.32 -15.15 23.24
N ILE A 165 10.63 -13.89 23.56
CA ILE A 165 12.01 -13.41 23.79
C ILE A 165 12.68 -14.25 24.90
N ARG A 166 12.01 -14.43 26.04
CA ARG A 166 12.54 -15.21 27.17
C ARG A 166 12.75 -16.68 26.81
N GLU A 167 11.78 -17.28 26.12
CA GLU A 167 11.80 -18.71 25.78
C GLU A 167 12.83 -19.05 24.70
N ASN A 168 13.13 -18.12 23.79
CA ASN A 168 14.02 -18.36 22.64
C ASN A 168 15.39 -17.69 22.78
N GLY A 169 15.66 -16.99 23.88
CA GLY A 169 16.96 -16.35 24.13
C GLY A 169 17.32 -15.27 23.11
N VAL A 170 16.32 -14.54 22.62
CA VAL A 170 16.48 -13.51 21.58
C VAL A 170 17.25 -12.32 22.16
N PRO A 171 18.30 -11.80 21.50
CA PRO A 171 19.18 -10.77 22.06
C PRO A 171 18.62 -9.35 21.90
N TYR A 172 17.30 -9.18 22.08
CA TYR A 172 16.59 -7.91 21.94
C TYR A 172 15.61 -7.74 23.08
N SER A 173 15.50 -6.51 23.60
CA SER A 173 14.39 -6.12 24.46
C SER A 173 13.06 -6.08 23.68
N LEU A 174 11.93 -6.06 24.39
CA LEU A 174 10.61 -5.93 23.77
C LEU A 174 10.51 -4.66 22.90
N ASP A 175 11.04 -3.54 23.37
CA ASP A 175 10.99 -2.27 22.63
C ASP A 175 11.85 -2.29 21.35
N GLU A 176 13.01 -2.95 21.40
CA GLU A 176 13.87 -3.14 20.23
C GLU A 176 13.20 -4.08 19.23
N LEU A 177 12.67 -5.21 19.70
CA LEU A 177 11.98 -6.18 18.83
C LEU A 177 10.73 -5.57 18.20
N TRP A 178 9.99 -4.73 18.93
CA TRP A 178 8.84 -4.01 18.40
C TRP A 178 9.23 -3.04 17.27
N LYS A 179 10.38 -2.37 17.36
CA LYS A 179 10.90 -1.54 16.25
C LYS A 179 11.28 -2.38 15.03
N ILE A 180 11.92 -3.53 15.25
CA ILE A 180 12.27 -4.47 14.17
C ILE A 180 11.00 -4.98 13.48
N ARG A 181 9.96 -5.28 14.26
CA ARG A 181 8.63 -5.63 13.76
C ARG A 181 8.06 -4.53 12.87
N GLU A 182 8.07 -3.27 13.31
CA GLU A 182 7.58 -2.15 12.49
C GLU A 182 8.39 -1.99 11.18
N GLU A 183 9.71 -2.24 11.19
CA GLU A 183 10.52 -2.31 9.96
C GLU A 183 10.03 -3.43 9.02
N CYS A 184 9.69 -4.60 9.55
CA CYS A 184 9.12 -5.71 8.76
C CYS A 184 7.76 -5.32 8.16
N ILE A 185 6.87 -4.72 8.95
CA ILE A 185 5.55 -4.26 8.46
C ILE A 185 5.72 -3.18 7.39
N LYS A 186 6.66 -2.25 7.58
CA LYS A 186 7.00 -1.25 6.55
C LYS A 186 7.47 -1.93 5.26
N ALA A 187 8.36 -2.92 5.34
CA ALA A 187 8.82 -3.66 4.17
C ALA A 187 7.68 -4.39 3.43
N LEU A 188 6.77 -5.03 4.17
CA LEU A 188 5.58 -5.66 3.60
C LEU A 188 4.69 -4.65 2.88
N THR A 189 4.38 -3.52 3.52
CA THR A 189 3.57 -2.45 2.92
C THR A 189 4.21 -1.92 1.64
N LEU A 190 5.52 -1.64 1.65
CA LEU A 190 6.23 -1.13 0.48
C LEU A 190 6.28 -2.15 -0.66
N SER A 191 6.44 -3.44 -0.36
CA SER A 191 6.48 -4.49 -1.39
C SER A 191 5.17 -4.62 -2.16
N ARG A 192 4.03 -4.23 -1.56
CA ARG A 192 2.71 -4.25 -2.21
C ARG A 192 2.52 -3.12 -3.22
N LEU A 193 3.41 -2.13 -3.21
CA LEU A 193 3.38 -1.00 -4.16
C LEU A 193 4.28 -1.27 -5.38
N GLU A 194 5.02 -2.37 -5.41
CA GLU A 194 5.91 -2.66 -6.53
C GLU A 194 5.11 -3.01 -7.78
N LEU A 195 5.41 -2.33 -8.90
CA LEU A 195 4.76 -2.54 -10.19
C LEU A 195 5.73 -3.17 -11.19
N GLN A 196 5.19 -3.97 -12.09
CA GLN A 196 5.96 -4.65 -13.13
C GLN A 196 5.33 -4.36 -14.49
N THR A 197 6.15 -4.03 -15.47
CA THR A 197 5.72 -3.86 -16.87
C THR A 197 6.42 -4.89 -17.75
N GLU A 198 6.35 -4.76 -19.08
CA GLU A 198 7.12 -5.61 -19.98
C GLU A 198 8.63 -5.50 -19.70
N ARG A 199 9.16 -4.27 -19.61
CA ARG A 199 10.61 -4.01 -19.52
C ARG A 199 11.05 -3.51 -18.16
N LEU A 200 10.14 -2.99 -17.34
CA LEU A 200 10.47 -2.19 -16.16
C LEU A 200 9.98 -2.82 -14.87
N SER A 201 10.74 -2.60 -13.81
CA SER A 201 10.31 -2.82 -12.43
C SER A 201 10.28 -1.47 -11.73
N LEU A 202 9.13 -1.14 -11.13
CA LEU A 202 8.92 0.06 -10.32
C LEU A 202 8.85 -0.34 -8.86
N ARG A 203 9.57 0.36 -7.99
CA ARG A 203 9.53 0.11 -6.54
C ARG A 203 9.63 1.40 -5.73
N PRO A 204 9.11 1.42 -4.49
CA PRO A 204 9.34 2.53 -3.58
C PRO A 204 10.81 2.89 -3.42
N PHE A 205 11.05 4.16 -3.11
CA PHE A 205 12.35 4.72 -2.78
C PHE A 205 12.95 4.02 -1.56
N ARG A 206 14.27 3.84 -1.61
CA ARG A 206 15.09 3.33 -0.52
C ARG A 206 16.20 4.34 -0.24
N LYS A 207 16.75 4.29 0.96
CA LYS A 207 17.89 5.14 1.34
C LYS A 207 19.04 4.96 0.34
N GLU A 208 19.29 3.72 -0.07
CA GLU A 208 20.39 3.35 -0.96
C GLU A 208 20.26 3.95 -2.38
N ASP A 209 19.08 4.48 -2.76
CA ASP A 209 18.88 5.17 -4.03
C ASP A 209 19.42 6.61 -4.01
N GLY A 210 19.91 7.10 -2.85
CA GLY A 210 20.35 8.47 -2.65
C GLY A 210 21.38 8.95 -3.67
N LYS A 211 22.37 8.10 -4.02
CA LYS A 211 23.36 8.45 -5.05
C LYS A 211 22.73 8.61 -6.42
N ALA A 212 21.86 7.69 -6.83
CA ALA A 212 21.21 7.76 -8.13
C ALA A 212 20.30 9.00 -8.23
N MET A 213 19.50 9.25 -7.19
CA MET A 213 18.64 10.44 -7.12
C MET A 213 19.42 11.75 -7.09
N TYR A 214 20.57 11.78 -6.43
CA TYR A 214 21.49 12.93 -6.45
C TYR A 214 22.01 13.18 -7.87
N GLU A 215 22.57 12.18 -8.53
CA GLU A 215 23.11 12.30 -9.91
C GLU A 215 22.04 12.69 -10.93
N LEU A 216 20.80 12.20 -10.75
CA LEU A 216 19.67 12.55 -11.60
C LEU A 216 19.30 14.03 -11.48
N ASN A 217 19.45 14.61 -10.28
CA ASN A 217 19.16 16.00 -9.97
C ASN A 217 20.39 16.92 -10.11
N ASP A 218 21.56 16.40 -10.47
CA ASP A 218 22.77 17.19 -10.77
C ASP A 218 22.85 17.58 -12.26
N ASP A 219 22.13 16.87 -13.15
CA ASP A 219 22.09 17.19 -14.57
C ASP A 219 21.15 18.38 -14.85
N PRO A 220 21.67 19.54 -15.32
CA PRO A 220 20.86 20.73 -15.55
C PRO A 220 19.79 20.54 -16.64
N GLU A 221 20.05 19.67 -17.64
CA GLU A 221 19.06 19.38 -18.69
C GLU A 221 17.90 18.54 -18.13
N VAL A 222 18.16 17.71 -17.13
CA VAL A 222 17.12 16.93 -16.44
C VAL A 222 16.26 17.85 -15.56
N LEU A 223 16.86 18.84 -14.90
CA LEU A 223 16.13 19.76 -14.01
C LEU A 223 15.44 20.92 -14.72
N GLN A 224 15.83 21.25 -15.96
CA GLN A 224 15.45 22.46 -16.69
C GLN A 224 13.98 22.87 -16.57
N TYR A 225 13.04 21.92 -16.50
CA TYR A 225 11.59 22.17 -16.50
C TYR A 225 10.86 21.63 -15.27
N THR A 226 11.57 21.33 -14.18
CA THR A 226 10.99 20.60 -13.04
C THR A 226 10.60 21.50 -11.88
N GLY A 227 11.15 22.71 -11.79
CA GLY A 227 11.05 23.57 -10.61
C GLY A 227 11.89 23.11 -9.41
N ASP A 228 12.53 21.94 -9.49
CA ASP A 228 13.37 21.41 -8.43
C ASP A 228 14.76 22.06 -8.44
N VAL A 229 15.36 22.11 -7.25
CA VAL A 229 16.77 22.44 -7.05
C VAL A 229 17.60 21.18 -6.90
N GLN A 230 18.88 21.30 -7.24
CA GLN A 230 19.86 20.26 -6.95
C GLN A 230 19.92 19.98 -5.45
N PHE A 231 20.04 18.70 -5.09
CA PHE A 231 20.33 18.32 -3.71
C PHE A 231 21.73 18.80 -3.28
N GLU A 232 21.91 19.16 -2.02
CA GLU A 232 23.21 19.62 -1.51
C GLU A 232 24.31 18.56 -1.65
N ASN A 233 23.99 17.30 -1.32
CA ASN A 233 24.87 16.15 -1.39
C ASN A 233 24.07 14.85 -1.30
N VAL A 234 24.73 13.71 -1.49
CA VAL A 234 24.11 12.37 -1.44
C VAL A 234 23.42 12.12 -0.08
N ALA A 235 24.03 12.51 1.04
CA ALA A 235 23.44 12.27 2.36
C ALA A 235 22.14 13.05 2.57
N ALA A 236 22.06 14.30 2.07
CA ALA A 236 20.82 15.08 2.08
C ALA A 236 19.73 14.41 1.22
N THR A 237 20.10 13.83 0.08
CA THR A 237 19.17 13.05 -0.75
C THR A 237 18.69 11.79 -0.03
N GLU A 238 19.56 11.04 0.64
CA GLU A 238 19.17 9.86 1.43
C GLU A 238 18.14 10.21 2.51
N VAL A 239 18.34 11.32 3.24
CA VAL A 239 17.39 11.82 4.25
C VAL A 239 16.05 12.19 3.61
N PHE A 240 16.07 12.85 2.46
CA PHE A 240 14.84 13.17 1.71
C PHE A 240 14.06 11.91 1.32
N LEU A 241 14.75 10.87 0.83
CA LEU A 241 14.11 9.61 0.44
C LEU A 241 13.55 8.84 1.65
N GLU A 242 14.25 8.83 2.78
CA GLU A 242 13.76 8.24 4.03
C GLU A 242 12.51 8.97 4.56
N GLY A 243 12.46 10.29 4.39
CA GLY A 243 11.34 11.15 4.78
C GLY A 243 10.17 11.17 3.79
N TYR A 244 10.25 10.46 2.67
CA TYR A 244 9.20 10.46 1.65
C TYR A 244 7.94 9.71 2.13
N ASN A 245 6.99 10.45 2.70
CA ASN A 245 5.86 9.91 3.45
C ASN A 245 4.66 9.45 2.59
N GLN A 246 4.71 9.64 1.26
CA GLN A 246 3.56 9.34 0.38
C GLN A 246 3.11 7.88 0.47
N TYR A 247 4.06 6.94 0.54
CA TYR A 247 3.73 5.51 0.61
C TYR A 247 2.99 5.14 1.90
N VAL A 248 3.45 5.65 3.03
CA VAL A 248 2.91 5.30 4.36
C VAL A 248 1.59 6.02 4.60
N ALA A 249 1.52 7.31 4.25
CA ALA A 249 0.33 8.12 4.47
C ALA A 249 -0.81 7.78 3.51
N TYR A 250 -0.48 7.51 2.25
CA TYR A 250 -1.47 7.50 1.16
C TYR A 250 -1.43 6.23 0.28
N GLY A 251 -0.51 5.28 0.52
CA GLY A 251 -0.45 4.05 -0.28
C GLY A 251 -0.05 4.28 -1.74
N VAL A 252 0.57 5.42 -2.03
CA VAL A 252 0.94 5.88 -3.37
C VAL A 252 2.28 6.62 -3.33
N GLY A 253 2.97 6.78 -4.45
CA GLY A 253 4.16 7.63 -4.50
C GLY A 253 4.91 7.54 -5.82
N ARG A 254 5.88 8.45 -5.99
CA ARG A 254 6.92 8.33 -7.03
C ARG A 254 7.80 7.13 -6.71
N MET A 255 8.19 6.34 -7.69
CA MET A 255 8.91 5.08 -7.50
C MET A 255 10.17 5.05 -8.35
N ILE A 256 11.23 4.39 -7.89
CA ILE A 256 12.40 4.10 -8.73
C ILE A 256 11.97 3.20 -9.87
N VAL A 257 12.39 3.55 -11.08
CA VAL A 257 12.20 2.75 -12.29
C VAL A 257 13.53 2.08 -12.62
N THR A 258 13.51 0.75 -12.73
CA THR A 258 14.68 -0.05 -13.13
C THR A 258 14.39 -0.85 -14.40
N LEU A 259 15.41 -1.03 -15.24
CA LEU A 259 15.33 -1.95 -16.38
C LEU A 259 15.50 -3.39 -15.88
N LYS A 260 14.53 -4.26 -16.17
CA LYS A 260 14.53 -5.65 -15.69
C LYS A 260 15.76 -6.45 -16.12
N GLU A 261 16.20 -6.24 -17.36
CA GLU A 261 17.31 -7.00 -17.95
C GLU A 261 18.63 -6.77 -17.21
N THR A 262 18.90 -5.54 -16.79
CA THR A 262 20.20 -5.13 -16.25
C THR A 262 20.17 -4.75 -14.78
N GLY A 263 19.00 -4.48 -14.22
CA GLY A 263 18.83 -3.87 -12.90
C GLY A 263 19.21 -2.38 -12.85
N GLU A 264 19.51 -1.75 -13.99
CA GLU A 264 19.92 -0.35 -14.06
C GLU A 264 18.79 0.59 -13.63
N ILE A 265 19.09 1.54 -12.74
CA ILE A 265 18.18 2.63 -12.38
C ILE A 265 18.09 3.61 -13.55
N LEU A 266 16.88 3.79 -14.07
CA LEU A 266 16.61 4.68 -15.20
C LEU A 266 16.17 6.08 -14.76
N GLY A 267 15.60 6.17 -13.56
CA GLY A 267 14.97 7.37 -13.02
C GLY A 267 13.84 7.01 -12.06
N TRP A 268 12.80 7.84 -12.02
CA TRP A 268 11.60 7.60 -11.23
C TRP A 268 10.31 7.95 -11.98
N CYS A 269 9.22 7.31 -11.60
CA CYS A 269 7.86 7.55 -12.10
C CYS A 269 6.85 7.10 -11.05
N GLY A 270 5.69 7.74 -10.98
CA GLY A 270 4.59 7.28 -10.12
C GLY A 270 3.57 8.39 -9.92
N LEU A 271 2.59 8.16 -9.06
CA LEU A 271 1.61 9.17 -8.66
C LEU A 271 2.06 9.87 -7.36
N LYS A 272 1.66 11.12 -7.15
CA LYS A 272 1.81 11.82 -5.87
C LYS A 272 0.44 12.37 -5.48
N TYR A 273 -0.01 12.08 -4.28
CA TYR A 273 -1.24 12.64 -3.75
C TYR A 273 -0.97 14.00 -3.09
N HIS A 274 -1.80 14.98 -3.44
CA HIS A 274 -1.79 16.34 -2.91
C HIS A 274 -3.07 16.56 -2.08
N PRO A 275 -3.00 16.43 -0.74
CA PRO A 275 -4.19 16.54 0.12
C PRO A 275 -4.88 17.91 0.05
N ASP A 276 -4.10 18.98 -0.16
CA ASP A 276 -4.61 20.35 -0.18
C ASP A 276 -5.54 20.62 -1.37
N THR A 277 -5.31 19.93 -2.49
CA THR A 277 -6.14 20.01 -3.71
C THR A 277 -6.98 18.76 -3.95
N ASN A 278 -6.76 17.70 -3.14
CA ASN A 278 -7.33 16.37 -3.33
C ASN A 278 -7.04 15.79 -4.74
N GLU A 279 -5.80 15.93 -5.21
CA GLU A 279 -5.39 15.52 -6.55
C GLU A 279 -4.32 14.42 -6.51
N TYR A 280 -4.40 13.51 -7.48
CA TYR A 280 -3.34 12.56 -7.80
C TYR A 280 -2.59 13.03 -9.03
N ASP A 281 -1.37 13.51 -8.84
CA ASP A 281 -0.51 14.03 -9.90
C ASP A 281 0.40 12.93 -10.45
N ILE A 282 0.46 12.72 -11.77
CA ILE A 282 1.43 11.84 -12.44
C ILE A 282 2.70 12.62 -12.79
N GLY A 283 3.84 11.99 -12.57
CA GLY A 283 5.13 12.61 -12.84
C GLY A 283 6.24 11.59 -12.93
N TYR A 284 7.29 11.99 -13.64
CA TYR A 284 8.42 11.15 -13.95
C TYR A 284 9.67 11.98 -14.23
N ARG A 285 10.83 11.38 -14.02
CA ARG A 285 12.14 11.94 -14.35
C ARG A 285 13.08 10.81 -14.70
N PHE A 286 13.84 10.96 -15.77
CA PHE A 286 14.76 9.92 -16.27
C PHE A 286 16.10 10.54 -16.62
N TYR A 287 17.18 9.78 -16.47
CA TYR A 287 18.48 10.23 -16.96
C TYR A 287 18.44 10.46 -18.46
N LYS A 288 19.14 11.50 -18.92
CA LYS A 288 19.20 11.89 -20.34
C LYS A 288 19.54 10.74 -21.29
N LYS A 289 20.47 9.85 -20.89
CA LYS A 289 20.85 8.64 -21.67
C LYS A 289 19.71 7.63 -21.92
N HIS A 290 18.58 7.78 -21.23
CA HIS A 290 17.40 6.91 -21.38
C HIS A 290 16.20 7.58 -22.06
N TRP A 291 16.33 8.85 -22.45
CA TRP A 291 15.26 9.57 -23.17
C TRP A 291 15.00 8.96 -24.55
N GLY A 292 13.78 9.16 -25.07
CA GLY A 292 13.37 8.67 -26.38
C GLY A 292 13.13 7.16 -26.47
N LYS A 293 13.36 6.39 -25.40
CA LYS A 293 13.20 4.91 -25.37
C LYS A 293 11.81 4.42 -24.93
N GLY A 294 10.90 5.36 -24.63
CA GLY A 294 9.52 5.08 -24.23
C GLY A 294 9.33 4.67 -22.76
N TYR A 295 10.38 4.68 -21.94
CA TYR A 295 10.29 4.25 -20.54
C TYR A 295 9.34 5.10 -19.69
N ALA A 296 9.32 6.42 -19.88
CA ALA A 296 8.40 7.30 -19.16
C ALA A 296 6.94 6.97 -19.42
N THR A 297 6.59 6.74 -20.69
CA THR A 297 5.23 6.34 -21.08
C THR A 297 4.87 4.99 -20.46
N GLU A 298 5.73 3.98 -20.59
CA GLU A 298 5.47 2.63 -20.05
C GLU A 298 5.29 2.66 -18.52
N SER A 299 6.18 3.35 -17.79
CA SER A 299 6.08 3.44 -16.34
C SER A 299 4.87 4.25 -15.88
N ALA A 300 4.50 5.30 -16.61
CA ALA A 300 3.36 6.15 -16.25
C ALA A 300 2.02 5.44 -16.51
N ILE A 301 1.91 4.65 -17.59
CA ILE A 301 0.73 3.78 -17.81
C ILE A 301 0.52 2.85 -16.62
N ALA A 302 1.57 2.12 -16.21
CA ALA A 302 1.47 1.20 -15.08
C ALA A 302 1.08 1.91 -13.77
N ALA A 303 1.66 3.09 -13.50
CA ALA A 303 1.31 3.87 -12.31
C ALA A 303 -0.14 4.38 -12.33
N MET A 304 -0.66 4.81 -13.48
CA MET A 304 -2.07 5.23 -13.59
C MET A 304 -3.02 4.05 -13.47
N GLU A 305 -2.70 2.92 -14.11
CA GLU A 305 -3.51 1.69 -14.00
C GLU A 305 -3.61 1.21 -12.56
N ASP A 306 -2.50 1.20 -11.81
CA ASP A 306 -2.51 0.92 -10.38
C ASP A 306 -3.34 1.94 -9.59
N GLY A 307 -3.21 3.24 -9.89
CA GLY A 307 -4.05 4.27 -9.28
C GLY A 307 -5.55 4.04 -9.49
N PHE A 308 -5.97 3.75 -10.73
CA PHE A 308 -7.37 3.47 -11.04
C PHE A 308 -7.86 2.16 -10.43
N ALA A 309 -7.05 1.11 -10.45
CA ALA A 309 -7.46 -0.22 -10.04
C ALA A 309 -7.41 -0.41 -8.52
N ARG A 310 -6.26 -0.13 -7.90
CA ARG A 310 -6.02 -0.41 -6.47
C ARG A 310 -6.49 0.72 -5.57
N LEU A 311 -6.25 1.97 -5.96
CA LEU A 311 -6.62 3.14 -5.17
C LEU A 311 -8.02 3.68 -5.51
N ALA A 312 -8.67 3.13 -6.54
CA ALA A 312 -9.98 3.58 -7.03
C ALA A 312 -10.03 5.10 -7.28
N VAL A 313 -8.92 5.71 -7.70
CA VAL A 313 -8.89 7.14 -8.01
C VAL A 313 -9.80 7.41 -9.20
N LYS A 314 -10.57 8.49 -9.16
CA LYS A 314 -11.48 8.83 -10.27
C LYS A 314 -10.82 9.68 -11.34
N GLN A 315 -9.77 10.40 -10.96
CA GLN A 315 -9.09 11.37 -11.79
C GLN A 315 -7.61 11.42 -11.44
N ILE A 316 -6.78 11.53 -12.48
CA ILE A 316 -5.34 11.75 -12.38
C ILE A 316 -5.01 12.99 -13.21
N VAL A 317 -4.16 13.86 -12.66
CA VAL A 317 -3.70 15.08 -13.33
C VAL A 317 -2.23 15.00 -13.65
N GLY A 318 -1.77 15.77 -14.65
CA GLY A 318 -0.35 15.87 -15.02
C GLY A 318 -0.02 17.31 -15.35
N ARG A 319 1.13 17.79 -14.85
CA ARG A 319 1.60 19.17 -15.05
C ARG A 319 2.96 19.19 -15.73
N ALA A 320 3.15 20.14 -16.63
CA ALA A 320 4.44 20.40 -17.26
C ALA A 320 4.58 21.87 -17.64
N ARG A 321 5.82 22.39 -17.67
CA ARG A 321 6.11 23.66 -18.34
C ARG A 321 5.69 23.58 -19.81
N VAL A 322 5.16 24.67 -20.38
CA VAL A 322 4.75 24.75 -21.79
C VAL A 322 5.89 24.36 -22.74
N GLU A 323 7.13 24.73 -22.38
CA GLU A 323 8.34 24.44 -23.15
C GLU A 323 8.76 22.97 -23.09
N ASN A 324 8.25 22.19 -22.12
CA ASN A 324 8.58 20.78 -21.93
C ASN A 324 7.76 19.88 -22.87
N THR A 325 8.01 20.03 -24.19
CA THR A 325 7.32 19.27 -25.23
C THR A 325 7.52 17.75 -25.14
N ALA A 326 8.54 17.29 -24.41
CA ALA A 326 8.76 15.86 -24.15
C ALA A 326 7.75 15.31 -23.15
N SER A 327 7.48 16.04 -22.07
CA SER A 327 6.46 15.70 -21.06
C SER A 327 5.05 15.74 -21.66
N ILE A 328 4.74 16.79 -22.43
CA ILE A 328 3.45 16.93 -23.13
C ILE A 328 3.20 15.74 -24.07
N ARG A 329 4.22 15.32 -24.83
CA ARG A 329 4.12 14.12 -25.69
C ARG A 329 3.90 12.82 -24.93
N VAL A 330 4.29 12.75 -23.66
CA VAL A 330 3.94 11.60 -22.82
C VAL A 330 2.47 11.71 -22.41
N PHE A 331 1.98 12.88 -21.99
CA PHE A 331 0.54 13.08 -21.69
C PHE A 331 -0.36 12.69 -22.86
N ASP A 332 0.01 13.06 -24.10
CA ASP A 332 -0.69 12.64 -25.31
C ASP A 332 -0.76 11.10 -25.43
N LYS A 333 0.36 10.41 -25.19
CA LYS A 333 0.43 8.93 -25.24
C LYS A 333 -0.31 8.25 -24.10
N LEU A 334 -0.49 8.95 -22.98
CA LEU A 334 -1.31 8.53 -21.85
C LEU A 334 -2.81 8.77 -22.11
N ASN A 335 -3.17 9.38 -23.25
CA ASN A 335 -4.53 9.82 -23.58
C ASN A 335 -5.11 10.78 -22.53
N MET A 336 -4.25 11.63 -21.95
CA MET A 336 -4.72 12.69 -21.06
C MET A 336 -5.26 13.86 -21.89
N GLU A 337 -6.31 14.49 -21.40
CA GLU A 337 -6.96 15.64 -22.03
C GLU A 337 -6.35 16.93 -21.49
N PHE A 338 -6.05 17.88 -22.38
CA PHE A 338 -5.64 19.23 -21.99
C PHE A 338 -6.80 19.94 -21.26
N VAL A 339 -6.48 20.57 -20.13
CA VAL A 339 -7.44 21.32 -19.31
C VAL A 339 -7.24 22.83 -19.50
N GLU A 340 -6.05 23.33 -19.14
CA GLU A 340 -5.74 24.75 -19.19
C GLU A 340 -4.23 25.04 -19.23
N GLU A 341 -3.89 26.27 -19.61
CA GLU A 341 -2.58 26.88 -19.39
C GLU A 341 -2.69 27.85 -18.20
N PHE A 342 -1.70 27.83 -17.30
CA PHE A 342 -1.67 28.68 -16.11
C PHE A 342 -0.25 29.18 -15.80
N VAL A 343 -0.16 30.24 -15.00
CA VAL A 343 1.13 30.83 -14.57
C VAL A 343 1.37 30.50 -13.10
N GLU A 344 2.50 29.88 -12.80
CA GLU A 344 2.93 29.57 -11.44
C GLU A 344 4.43 29.86 -11.32
N ASP A 345 4.82 30.58 -10.27
CA ASP A 345 6.18 31.08 -10.04
C ASP A 345 6.79 31.84 -11.23
N GLY A 346 5.94 32.63 -11.92
CA GLY A 346 6.35 33.51 -13.02
C GLY A 346 6.48 32.82 -14.38
N GLU A 347 6.02 31.58 -14.49
CA GLU A 347 6.32 30.71 -15.62
C GLU A 347 5.09 29.92 -16.06
N ASN A 348 5.04 29.56 -17.35
CA ASN A 348 3.84 28.99 -17.96
C ASN A 348 3.82 27.46 -17.85
N TRP A 349 2.69 26.94 -17.38
CA TRP A 349 2.41 25.52 -17.23
C TRP A 349 1.18 25.11 -18.01
N VAL A 350 1.12 23.83 -18.34
CA VAL A 350 -0.06 23.15 -18.85
C VAL A 350 -0.56 22.14 -17.83
N LEU A 351 -1.88 22.06 -17.68
CA LEU A 351 -2.57 21.03 -16.92
C LEU A 351 -3.26 20.05 -17.87
N TYR A 352 -3.01 18.76 -17.65
CA TYR A 352 -3.69 17.66 -18.31
C TYR A 352 -4.41 16.79 -17.28
N GLN A 353 -5.46 16.09 -17.70
CA GLN A 353 -6.18 15.17 -16.82
C GLN A 353 -6.65 13.91 -17.55
N ILE A 354 -6.93 12.86 -16.79
CA ILE A 354 -7.63 11.66 -17.26
C ILE A 354 -8.53 11.13 -16.15
N SER A 355 -9.73 10.70 -16.52
CA SER A 355 -10.73 10.15 -15.61
C SER A 355 -11.20 8.76 -16.05
N ARG A 356 -11.68 7.94 -15.12
CA ARG A 356 -12.28 6.64 -15.39
C ARG A 356 -13.59 6.44 -14.64
#